data_AF-A0A498LDT4-F1
#
_entry.id   AF-A0A498LDT4-F1
#
_cell.length_a   1.000
_cell.length_b   1.000
_cell.length_c   1.000
_cell.angle_alpha   90.00
_cell.angle_beta   90.00
_cell.angle_gamma   90.00
#
_symmetry.space_group_name_H-M   'P 1'
#
loop_
_entity.id
_entity.type
_entity.pdbx_description
1 polymer ?
#
loop_
_entity_poly.entity_id
_entity_poly.type
_entity_poly.pdbx_seq_one_letter_code
_entity_poly.pdbx_strand_id
1 'polypeptide(L)'
;MCESYARSLLRVSVAQVCQAVGWDAVQLSACDLLSDVLERYLQQLARSCHRYSELYGRTDPGLSDVDQAFGLLGVSIAELEDYVNNMEPVGFPQTIPQFPISKSSVLQFPAAGFETDAREALRGERRDYIPEYFPPLVSLQEGQPYHIFTEMVLVYMLEPALGRRLAGNASRTYFNRAF
;
A
#
# COMPACT_ATOMS: atom_id res chain seq x y z
N MET A 1 -2.07 3.83 -2.90
CA MET A 1 -2.11 3.74 -1.41
C MET A 1 -0.98 2.86 -0.86
N CYS A 2 -0.75 1.63 -1.34
CA CYS A 2 0.36 0.79 -0.85
C CYS A 2 1.74 1.17 -1.44
N GLU A 3 1.78 1.59 -2.71
CA GLU A 3 3.02 1.97 -3.40
C GLU A 3 3.71 3.19 -2.77
N SER A 4 2.93 4.15 -2.27
CA SER A 4 3.46 5.30 -1.53
C SER A 4 4.17 4.89 -0.24
N TYR A 5 3.77 3.78 0.40
CA TYR A 5 4.47 3.24 1.55
C TYR A 5 5.83 2.65 1.15
N ALA A 6 5.89 1.81 0.12
CA ALA A 6 7.15 1.28 -0.40
C ALA A 6 8.12 2.40 -0.82
N ARG A 7 7.60 3.44 -1.49
CA ARG A 7 8.39 4.63 -1.85
C ARG A 7 8.91 5.39 -0.63
N SER A 8 8.12 5.49 0.44
CA SER A 8 8.59 6.09 1.70
C SER A 8 9.70 5.27 2.36
N LEU A 9 9.64 3.93 2.28
CA LEU A 9 10.72 3.07 2.78
C LEU A 9 12.01 3.24 1.99
N LEU A 10 11.93 3.40 0.65
CA LEU A 10 13.11 3.70 -0.17
C LEU A 10 13.74 5.05 0.20
N ARG A 11 12.92 6.06 0.54
CA ARG A 11 13.45 7.35 1.03
C ARG A 11 14.19 7.20 2.35
N VAL A 12 13.67 6.37 3.26
CA VAL A 12 14.33 6.05 4.54
C VAL A 12 15.66 5.33 4.28
N SER A 13 15.72 4.36 3.37
CA SER A 13 16.98 3.67 3.06
C SER A 13 18.02 4.60 2.45
N VAL A 14 17.62 5.53 1.55
CA VAL A 14 18.53 6.55 1.02
C VAL A 14 19.03 7.47 2.15
N ALA A 15 18.15 7.92 3.03
CA ALA A 15 18.54 8.75 4.18
C ALA A 15 19.53 8.04 5.12
N GLN A 16 19.34 6.73 5.34
CA GLN A 16 20.27 5.90 6.12
C GLN A 16 21.65 5.80 5.49
N VAL A 17 21.72 5.63 4.16
CA VAL A 17 23.00 5.65 3.44
C VAL A 17 23.67 7.02 3.58
N CYS A 18 22.91 8.12 3.44
CA CYS A 18 23.45 9.46 3.67
C CYS A 18 23.98 9.64 5.10
N GLN A 19 23.26 9.12 6.10
CA GLN A 19 23.68 9.18 7.49
C GLN A 19 24.97 8.37 7.73
N ALA A 20 25.07 7.17 7.16
CA ALA A 20 26.26 6.32 7.28
C ALA A 20 27.50 6.94 6.65
N VAL A 21 27.33 7.70 5.57
CA VAL A 21 28.41 8.47 4.93
C VAL A 21 28.78 9.73 5.74
N GLY A 22 27.94 10.17 6.69
CA GLY A 22 28.21 11.30 7.59
C GLY A 22 27.57 12.63 7.15
N TRP A 23 26.52 12.60 6.33
CA TRP A 23 25.77 13.80 5.95
C TRP A 23 24.82 14.23 7.08
N ASP A 24 24.92 15.49 7.52
CA ASP A 24 24.04 16.07 8.56
C ASP A 24 22.72 16.60 7.99
N ALA A 25 22.71 17.02 6.72
CA ALA A 25 21.51 17.49 6.03
C ALA A 25 21.55 17.16 4.54
N VAL A 26 20.38 16.86 3.98
CA VAL A 26 20.18 16.56 2.55
C VAL A 26 18.97 17.33 2.05
N GLN A 27 19.04 17.84 0.83
CA GLN A 27 17.89 18.47 0.17
C GLN A 27 16.82 17.40 -0.16
N LEU A 28 15.57 17.64 0.26
CA LEU A 28 14.47 16.68 0.08
C LEU A 28 14.25 16.29 -1.39
N SER A 29 14.33 17.23 -2.32
CA SER A 29 14.20 16.92 -3.76
C SER A 29 15.32 16.03 -4.29
N ALA A 30 16.54 16.15 -3.75
CA ALA A 30 17.64 15.27 -4.13
C ALA A 30 17.44 13.86 -3.57
N CYS A 31 16.99 13.74 -2.31
CA CYS A 31 16.65 12.45 -1.70
C CYS A 31 15.52 11.74 -2.47
N ASP A 32 14.50 12.50 -2.91
CA ASP A 32 13.41 11.99 -3.73
C ASP A 32 13.91 11.46 -5.07
N LEU A 33 14.79 12.20 -5.76
CA LEU A 33 15.39 11.78 -7.02
C LEU A 33 16.31 10.57 -6.86
N LEU A 34 17.11 10.51 -5.79
CA LEU A 34 17.95 9.34 -5.49
C LEU A 34 17.10 8.10 -5.21
N SER A 35 15.96 8.26 -4.55
CA SER A 35 15.00 7.16 -4.34
C SER A 35 14.43 6.66 -5.67
N ASP A 36 14.11 7.56 -6.60
CA ASP A 36 13.68 7.20 -7.97
C ASP A 36 14.76 6.47 -8.77
N VAL A 37 16.01 6.94 -8.67
CA VAL A 37 17.15 6.30 -9.33
C VAL A 37 17.38 4.91 -8.75
N LEU A 38 17.34 4.76 -7.42
CA LEU A 38 17.49 3.48 -6.74
C LEU A 38 16.40 2.48 -7.18
N GLU A 39 15.14 2.93 -7.22
CA GLU A 39 14.03 2.09 -7.69
C GLU A 39 14.25 1.60 -9.13
N ARG A 40 14.62 2.51 -10.04
CA ARG A 40 14.88 2.16 -11.45
C ARG A 40 16.08 1.24 -11.61
N TYR A 41 17.12 1.44 -10.80
CA TYR A 41 18.30 0.59 -10.78
C TYR A 41 17.94 -0.84 -10.34
N LEU A 42 17.15 -1.00 -9.27
CA LEU A 42 16.67 -2.31 -8.82
C LEU A 42 15.81 -3.00 -9.89
N GLN A 43 14.93 -2.25 -10.57
CA GLN A 43 14.16 -2.79 -11.68
C GLN A 43 15.04 -3.24 -12.85
N GLN A 44 16.09 -2.46 -13.17
CA GLN A 44 17.04 -2.81 -14.24
C GLN A 44 17.85 -4.06 -13.89
N LEU A 45 18.32 -4.16 -12.64
CA LEU A 45 19.00 -5.34 -12.12
C LEU A 45 18.09 -6.57 -12.20
N ALA A 46 16.86 -6.49 -11.65
CA ALA A 46 15.91 -7.59 -11.66
C ALA A 46 15.55 -8.07 -13.08
N ARG A 47 15.33 -7.13 -14.02
CA ARG A 47 15.09 -7.46 -15.43
C ARG A 47 16.29 -8.15 -16.07
N SER A 48 17.51 -7.75 -15.71
CA SER A 48 18.73 -8.37 -16.22
C SER A 48 18.87 -9.80 -15.70
N CYS A 49 18.69 -10.01 -14.39
CA CYS A 49 18.68 -11.34 -13.78
C CYS A 49 17.64 -12.26 -14.42
N HIS A 50 16.42 -11.75 -14.65
CA HIS A 50 15.36 -12.51 -15.30
C HIS A 50 15.71 -12.92 -16.73
N ARG A 51 16.26 -12.00 -17.53
CA ARG A 51 16.72 -12.33 -18.90
C ARG A 51 17.83 -13.38 -18.88
N TYR A 52 18.76 -13.32 -17.92
CA TYR A 52 19.77 -14.36 -17.78
C TYR A 52 19.17 -15.71 -17.40
N SER A 53 18.21 -15.77 -16.47
CA SER A 53 17.56 -17.03 -16.09
C SER A 53 16.79 -17.65 -17.26
N GLU A 54 16.14 -16.82 -18.09
CA GLU A 54 15.43 -17.26 -19.31
C GLU A 54 16.35 -17.95 -20.31
N LEU A 55 17.62 -17.52 -20.45
CA LEU A 55 18.60 -18.17 -21.33
C LEU A 55 18.92 -19.60 -20.90
N TYR A 56 18.74 -19.92 -19.62
CA TYR A 56 18.89 -21.26 -19.06
C TYR A 56 17.57 -22.04 -19.00
N GLY A 57 16.48 -21.49 -19.54
CA GLY A 57 15.14 -22.09 -19.45
C GLY A 57 14.56 -22.12 -18.03
N ARG A 58 15.08 -21.28 -17.12
CA ARG A 58 14.64 -21.18 -15.72
C ARG A 58 13.83 -19.91 -15.52
N THR A 59 12.83 -19.97 -14.64
CA THR A 59 12.07 -18.79 -14.20
C THR A 59 12.66 -18.14 -12.96
N ASP A 60 13.37 -18.92 -12.15
CA ASP A 60 13.90 -18.48 -10.86
C ASP A 60 15.37 -18.08 -11.01
N PRO A 61 15.70 -16.78 -10.85
CA PRO A 61 17.07 -16.31 -10.94
C PRO A 61 17.89 -16.79 -9.73
N GLY A 62 19.08 -17.32 -10.01
CA GLY A 62 20.07 -17.74 -9.01
C GLY A 62 21.21 -16.73 -8.83
N LEU A 63 22.15 -17.04 -7.93
CA LEU A 63 23.31 -16.17 -7.65
C LEU A 63 24.21 -15.94 -8.87
N SER A 64 24.33 -16.93 -9.76
CA SER A 64 25.07 -16.78 -11.02
C SER A 64 24.44 -15.74 -11.95
N ASP A 65 23.11 -15.66 -11.98
CA ASP A 65 22.39 -14.70 -12.83
C ASP A 65 22.58 -13.27 -12.30
N VAL A 66 22.67 -13.12 -10.97
CA VAL A 66 22.99 -11.86 -10.28
C VAL A 66 24.44 -11.44 -10.53
N ASP A 67 25.39 -12.38 -10.49
CA ASP A 67 26.80 -12.11 -10.81
C ASP A 67 26.97 -11.57 -12.25
N GLN A 68 26.35 -12.25 -13.23
CA GLN A 68 26.36 -11.79 -14.62
C GLN A 68 25.67 -10.42 -14.78
N ALA A 69 24.55 -10.19 -14.08
CA ALA A 69 23.85 -8.91 -14.12
C ALA A 69 24.68 -7.78 -13.50
N PHE A 70 25.39 -8.01 -12.40
CA PHE A 70 26.30 -7.02 -11.82
C PHE A 70 27.49 -6.73 -12.74
N GLY A 71 28.08 -7.76 -13.35
CA GLY A 71 29.13 -7.59 -14.35
C GLY A 71 28.67 -6.73 -15.53
N LEU A 72 27.44 -6.94 -16.02
CA LEU A 72 26.84 -6.13 -17.09
C LEU A 72 26.60 -4.67 -16.67
N LEU A 73 26.26 -4.44 -15.40
CA LEU A 73 26.06 -3.10 -14.83
C LEU A 73 27.35 -2.42 -14.37
N GLY A 74 28.50 -3.08 -14.51
CA GLY A 74 29.81 -2.55 -14.13
C GLY A 74 30.07 -2.55 -12.62
N VAL A 75 29.48 -3.48 -11.88
CA VAL A 75 29.67 -3.65 -10.43
C VAL A 75 30.61 -4.81 -10.15
N SER A 76 31.69 -4.54 -9.40
CA SER A 76 32.64 -5.56 -8.94
C SER A 76 32.15 -6.20 -7.65
N ILE A 77 31.99 -7.52 -7.64
CA ILE A 77 31.56 -8.27 -6.44
C ILE A 77 32.64 -8.22 -5.35
N ALA A 78 33.92 -8.21 -5.73
CA ALA A 78 35.02 -8.12 -4.75
C ALA A 78 34.95 -6.81 -3.95
N GLU A 79 34.69 -5.69 -4.64
CA GLU A 79 34.54 -4.38 -3.98
C GLU A 79 33.27 -4.34 -3.12
N LEU A 80 32.21 -5.05 -3.52
CA LEU A 80 30.98 -5.15 -2.74
C LEU A 80 31.22 -5.93 -1.43
N GLU A 81 32.00 -7.00 -1.47
CA GLU A 81 32.39 -7.76 -0.28
C GLU A 81 33.21 -6.89 0.68
N ASP A 82 34.21 -6.17 0.17
CA ASP A 82 35.00 -5.22 0.95
C ASP A 82 34.11 -4.12 1.57
N TYR A 83 33.16 -3.60 0.79
CA TYR A 83 32.22 -2.59 1.28
C TYR A 83 31.35 -3.12 2.42
N VAL A 84 30.78 -4.32 2.29
CA VAL A 84 29.95 -4.94 3.33
C VAL A 84 30.75 -5.21 4.61
N ASN A 85 32.02 -5.61 4.49
CA ASN A 85 32.88 -5.90 5.63
C ASN A 85 33.37 -4.65 6.38
N ASN A 86 33.52 -3.52 5.67
CA ASN A 86 34.07 -2.29 6.24
C ASN A 86 33.00 -1.28 6.69
N MET A 87 31.76 -1.41 6.22
CA MET A 87 30.67 -0.53 6.62
C MET A 87 30.06 -0.95 7.96
N GLU A 88 29.79 0.04 8.82
CA GLU A 88 28.97 -0.21 10.01
C GLU A 88 27.53 -0.58 9.60
N PRO A 89 26.94 -1.64 10.18
CA PRO A 89 25.59 -2.04 9.86
C PRO A 89 24.60 -0.96 10.33
N VAL A 90 23.93 -0.31 9.38
CA VAL A 90 22.91 0.70 9.66
C VAL A 90 21.63 0.01 10.09
N GLY A 91 21.26 0.15 11.36
CA GLY A 91 20.02 -0.41 11.89
C GLY A 91 18.79 0.22 11.23
N PHE A 92 17.84 -0.61 10.79
CA PHE A 92 16.55 -0.13 10.32
C PHE A 92 15.68 0.29 11.52
N PRO A 93 15.26 1.56 11.64
CA PRO A 93 14.64 2.06 12.86
C PRO A 93 13.19 1.57 13.08
N GLN A 94 12.57 0.98 12.05
CA GLN A 94 11.14 0.67 12.04
C GLN A 94 10.86 -0.79 11.65
N THR A 95 9.90 -1.44 12.29
CA THR A 95 9.47 -2.78 11.89
C THR A 95 8.59 -2.71 10.64
N ILE A 96 9.00 -3.39 9.57
CA ILE A 96 8.24 -3.43 8.32
C ILE A 96 7.11 -4.46 8.48
N PRO A 97 5.83 -4.08 8.41
CA PRO A 97 4.72 -5.03 8.48
C PRO A 97 4.69 -5.88 7.21
N GLN A 98 4.48 -7.19 7.36
CA GLN A 98 4.34 -8.08 6.23
C GLN A 98 2.96 -7.88 5.58
N PHE A 99 2.96 -7.65 4.27
CA PHE A 99 1.73 -7.55 3.49
C PHE A 99 1.31 -8.93 2.97
N PRO A 100 -0.01 -9.18 2.81
CA PRO A 100 -1.11 -8.27 3.15
C PRO A 100 -1.43 -8.25 4.66
N ILE A 101 -1.56 -7.04 5.23
CA ILE A 101 -1.97 -6.87 6.63
C ILE A 101 -3.44 -7.29 6.76
N SER A 102 -3.71 -8.36 7.51
CA SER A 102 -5.07 -8.81 7.80
C SER A 102 -5.81 -7.72 8.59
N LYS A 103 -6.74 -7.02 7.94
CA LYS A 103 -7.68 -6.16 8.66
C LYS A 103 -8.67 -7.05 9.39
N SER A 104 -9.12 -6.65 10.58
CA SER A 104 -10.26 -7.31 11.23
C SER A 104 -11.46 -7.21 10.30
N SER A 105 -11.78 -8.34 9.69
CA SER A 105 -12.88 -8.46 8.74
C SER A 105 -14.19 -8.29 9.51
N VAL A 106 -14.79 -7.10 9.46
CA VAL A 106 -16.23 -6.92 9.74
C VAL A 106 -16.98 -7.09 8.41
N LEU A 107 -16.66 -8.16 7.67
CA LEU A 107 -17.53 -8.58 6.59
C LEU A 107 -18.83 -9.02 7.26
N GLN A 108 -19.89 -8.26 7.04
CA GLN A 108 -21.26 -8.63 7.38
C GLN A 108 -21.66 -9.79 6.48
N PHE A 109 -21.08 -10.96 6.74
CA PHE A 109 -21.63 -12.19 6.20
C PHE A 109 -23.02 -12.36 6.80
N PRO A 110 -24.05 -12.61 5.97
CA PRO A 110 -25.37 -12.97 6.47
C PRO A 110 -25.21 -14.10 7.50
N ALA A 111 -25.81 -13.94 8.69
CA ALA A 111 -25.72 -14.94 9.73
C ALA A 111 -26.22 -16.29 9.21
N ALA A 112 -25.52 -17.38 9.53
CA ALA A 112 -25.86 -18.74 9.12
C ALA A 112 -27.26 -19.22 9.55
N GLY A 113 -28.04 -18.40 10.28
CA GLY A 113 -29.43 -18.67 10.65
C GLY A 113 -30.48 -18.25 9.62
N PHE A 114 -30.11 -17.71 8.45
CA PHE A 114 -31.03 -17.51 7.31
C PHE A 114 -31.25 -18.82 6.52
N GLU A 115 -31.32 -19.94 7.23
CA GLU A 115 -30.99 -21.27 6.70
C GLU A 115 -32.08 -21.93 5.84
N THR A 116 -33.26 -21.32 5.72
CA THR A 116 -34.32 -21.85 4.83
C THR A 116 -34.80 -20.81 3.84
N ASP A 117 -35.12 -19.60 4.29
CA ASP A 117 -35.84 -18.65 3.43
C ASP A 117 -34.93 -17.90 2.45
N ALA A 118 -33.66 -17.63 2.79
CA ALA A 118 -32.75 -16.97 1.84
C ALA A 118 -32.24 -17.92 0.76
N ARG A 119 -32.03 -19.20 1.09
CA ARG A 119 -31.59 -20.23 0.13
C ARG A 119 -32.67 -20.54 -0.90
N GLU A 120 -33.93 -20.50 -0.48
CA GLU A 120 -35.12 -20.64 -1.31
C GLU A 120 -35.43 -19.33 -2.09
N ALA A 121 -35.35 -18.16 -1.43
CA ALA A 121 -35.61 -16.85 -2.06
C ALA A 121 -34.57 -16.48 -3.12
N LEU A 122 -33.29 -16.79 -2.89
CA LEU A 122 -32.22 -16.58 -3.88
C LEU A 122 -32.23 -17.62 -4.99
N ARG A 123 -32.88 -18.77 -4.82
CA ARG A 123 -33.17 -19.71 -5.93
C ARG A 123 -34.22 -19.13 -6.87
N GLY A 124 -35.21 -18.40 -6.35
CA GLY A 124 -36.22 -17.71 -7.17
C GLY A 124 -35.65 -16.58 -8.04
N GLU A 125 -34.58 -15.92 -7.60
CA GLU A 125 -33.91 -14.82 -8.35
C GLU A 125 -32.68 -15.27 -9.15
N ARG A 126 -32.22 -16.52 -9.00
CA ARG A 126 -31.07 -17.02 -9.76
C ARG A 126 -31.51 -17.28 -11.19
N ARG A 127 -31.09 -16.40 -12.09
CA ARG A 127 -31.36 -16.54 -13.53
C ARG A 127 -30.76 -17.85 -14.05
N ASP A 128 -31.53 -18.59 -14.85
CA ASP A 128 -31.19 -19.95 -15.32
C ASP A 128 -29.85 -20.07 -16.07
N TYR A 129 -29.31 -18.95 -16.58
CA TYR A 129 -28.03 -18.92 -17.29
C TYR A 129 -26.80 -18.84 -16.36
N ILE A 130 -26.97 -18.76 -15.03
CA ILE A 130 -25.86 -18.60 -14.08
C ILE A 130 -25.45 -19.98 -13.51
N PRO A 131 -24.26 -20.50 -13.87
CA PRO A 131 -23.81 -21.83 -13.45
C PRO A 131 -23.75 -22.00 -11.92
N GLU A 132 -24.07 -23.20 -11.42
CA GLU A 132 -24.22 -23.49 -9.97
C GLU A 132 -22.95 -23.30 -9.13
N TYR A 133 -21.77 -23.42 -9.74
CA TYR A 133 -20.48 -23.21 -9.07
C TYR A 133 -20.16 -21.72 -8.82
N PHE A 134 -20.96 -20.79 -9.37
CA PHE A 134 -20.78 -19.37 -9.12
C PHE A 134 -21.35 -18.98 -7.75
N PRO A 135 -20.65 -18.15 -6.96
CA PRO A 135 -21.11 -17.74 -5.64
C PRO A 135 -22.50 -17.07 -5.72
N PRO A 136 -23.33 -17.19 -4.67
CA PRO A 136 -24.65 -16.58 -4.64
C PRO A 136 -24.53 -15.06 -4.84
N LEU A 137 -25.39 -14.52 -5.69
CA LEU A 137 -25.49 -13.07 -5.85
C LEU A 137 -26.05 -12.51 -4.56
N VAL A 138 -25.34 -11.57 -3.94
CA VAL A 138 -25.92 -10.76 -2.86
C VAL A 138 -27.06 -9.97 -3.51
N SER A 139 -28.29 -10.14 -3.04
CA SER A 139 -29.41 -9.36 -3.53
C SER A 139 -29.05 -7.89 -3.37
N LEU A 140 -29.11 -7.13 -4.47
CA LEU A 140 -29.16 -5.67 -4.37
C LEU A 140 -30.41 -5.40 -3.54
N GLN A 141 -30.26 -5.07 -2.26
CA GLN A 141 -31.29 -4.32 -1.59
C GLN A 141 -31.45 -3.05 -2.43
N GLU A 142 -32.42 -3.06 -3.34
CA GLU A 142 -33.03 -1.83 -3.83
C GLU A 142 -33.31 -1.01 -2.57
N GLY A 143 -32.69 0.16 -2.51
CA GLY A 143 -32.62 0.95 -1.30
C GLY A 143 -33.98 1.04 -0.64
N GLN A 144 -34.07 0.53 0.58
CA GLN A 144 -35.07 1.03 1.50
C GLN A 144 -34.83 2.55 1.57
N PRO A 145 -35.81 3.39 1.21
CA PRO A 145 -35.61 4.83 1.27
C PRO A 145 -35.25 5.16 2.71
N TYR A 146 -34.18 5.92 2.85
CA TYR A 146 -33.61 6.38 4.11
C TYR A 146 -34.66 6.96 5.06
N HIS A 147 -35.24 6.15 5.94
CA HIS A 147 -36.01 6.64 7.09
C HIS A 147 -35.13 7.21 8.21
N ILE A 148 -33.80 7.24 8.01
CA ILE A 148 -32.84 7.85 8.95
C ILE A 148 -32.57 9.33 8.61
N PHE A 149 -32.99 9.82 7.43
CA PHE A 149 -32.75 11.22 7.04
C PHE A 149 -33.92 12.18 7.31
N THR A 150 -35.11 11.69 7.67
CA THR A 150 -36.27 12.58 7.87
C THR A 150 -36.21 13.34 9.21
N GLU A 151 -35.58 12.78 10.25
CA GLU A 151 -35.42 13.50 11.53
C GLU A 151 -34.32 14.58 11.45
N MET A 152 -33.23 14.33 10.71
CA MET A 152 -32.14 15.31 10.64
C MET A 152 -32.53 16.54 9.80
N VAL A 153 -33.30 16.36 8.72
CA VAL A 153 -33.71 17.48 7.86
C VAL A 153 -34.76 18.37 8.55
N LEU A 154 -35.63 17.82 9.40
CA LEU A 154 -36.59 18.62 10.18
C LEU A 154 -35.91 19.50 11.24
N VAL A 155 -34.79 19.04 11.83
CA VAL A 155 -34.02 19.86 12.78
C VAL A 155 -33.26 20.99 12.08
N TYR A 156 -32.78 20.79 10.84
CA TYR A 156 -31.97 21.80 10.13
C TYR A 156 -32.74 22.74 9.19
N MET A 157 -33.99 22.43 8.82
CA MET A 157 -34.77 23.28 7.90
C MET A 157 -35.82 24.16 8.58
N LEU A 158 -35.97 24.09 9.92
CA LEU A 158 -36.98 24.86 10.67
C LEU A 158 -36.41 25.86 11.68
N GLU A 159 -35.28 26.51 11.38
CA GLU A 159 -34.92 27.81 11.98
C GLU A 159 -34.14 28.71 11.00
N PRO A 160 -34.81 29.69 10.37
CA PRO A 160 -34.13 30.86 9.86
C PRO A 160 -34.71 32.12 10.53
N ALA A 161 -34.51 32.31 11.85
CA ALA A 161 -34.68 33.62 12.49
C ALA A 161 -34.22 33.66 13.95
N LEU A 162 -32.91 33.73 14.23
CA LEU A 162 -32.34 34.74 15.14
C LEU A 162 -30.82 34.57 15.31
N GLY A 163 -30.10 35.70 15.30
CA GLY A 163 -29.01 35.86 16.27
C GLY A 163 -27.59 35.63 15.78
N ARG A 164 -27.02 36.66 15.14
CA ARG A 164 -25.59 37.03 15.26
C ARG A 164 -25.08 36.75 16.68
N ARG A 165 -23.87 36.17 16.83
CA ARG A 165 -22.69 36.81 17.47
C ARG A 165 -21.59 35.80 17.88
N LEU A 166 -20.37 36.14 17.45
CA LEU A 166 -19.07 36.01 18.12
C LEU A 166 -18.09 34.88 17.72
N ALA A 167 -16.87 35.36 17.48
CA ALA A 167 -15.55 34.74 17.61
C ALA A 167 -15.19 33.68 16.55
N GLY A 168 -14.10 33.79 15.80
CA GLY A 168 -12.87 34.54 16.03
C GLY A 168 -11.69 33.55 16.08
N ASN A 169 -10.79 33.65 15.09
CA ASN A 169 -9.38 33.22 15.09
C ASN A 169 -8.96 31.93 15.80
N ALA A 170 -8.48 30.94 15.03
CA ALA A 170 -7.23 30.22 15.36
C ALA A 170 -6.68 29.45 14.14
N SER A 171 -5.71 30.07 13.47
CA SER A 171 -4.67 29.36 12.70
C SER A 171 -3.64 28.74 13.65
N ARG A 172 -2.94 27.69 13.17
CA ARG A 172 -1.78 26.96 13.76
C ARG A 172 -2.17 25.67 14.50
N THR A 173 -1.81 24.53 13.90
CA THR A 173 -0.79 23.56 14.36
C THR A 173 -1.07 22.19 13.75
N TYR A 174 -0.38 21.82 12.67
CA TYR A 174 -0.13 20.41 12.33
C TYR A 174 1.24 20.30 11.65
N PHE A 175 2.29 20.55 12.44
CA PHE A 175 3.68 20.22 12.12
C PHE A 175 4.14 19.23 13.20
N ASN A 176 3.73 17.96 13.08
CA ASN A 176 4.32 16.80 13.75
C ASN A 176 3.50 15.54 13.45
N ARG A 177 3.68 15.00 12.24
CA ARG A 177 3.39 13.59 11.93
C ARG A 177 4.00 13.24 10.58
N ALA A 178 5.32 13.15 10.55
CA ALA A 178 6.05 12.64 9.40
C ALA A 178 7.37 12.01 9.85
N PHE A 179 7.30 11.05 10.77
CA PHE A 179 8.21 9.91 10.90
C PHE A 179 7.42 8.78 11.58
#